data_AF-A0A5S3QIW4-F1
#
_entry.id   AF-A0A5S3QIW4-F1
#
_cell.length_a   1.000
_cell.length_b   1.000
_cell.length_c   1.000
_cell.angle_alpha   90.00
_cell.angle_beta   90.00
_cell.angle_gamma   90.00
#
_symmetry.space_group_name_H-M   'P 1'
#
loop_
_entity.id
_entity.type
_entity.pdbx_description
1 polymer ?
#
loop_
_entity_poly.entity_id
_entity_poly.type
_entity_poly.pdbx_seq_one_letter_code
_entity_poly.pdbx_strand_id
1 'polypeptide(L)'
;MQIKVRWLVIILEPEEFGEYLRSLRKRKGLTIKQLANLSNVSNAYISQIENGKRGVPSPDVIRKFHEQLDVNQEHLMQQAGHVQDTEHHSFPDLKSMLQKQNDIYYKGIKLSSQQCELLRKILDEFIKSSPDK
;
A
#
# COMPACT_ATOMS: atom_id res chain seq x y z
N MET A 1 -16.82 -22.03 -8.28
CA MET A 1 -16.81 -20.58 -8.00
C MET A 1 -15.35 -20.20 -7.79
N GLN A 2 -14.71 -19.60 -8.79
CA GLN A 2 -13.27 -19.34 -8.79
C GLN A 2 -13.00 -18.12 -7.92
N ILE A 3 -12.41 -18.33 -6.74
CA ILE A 3 -11.90 -17.26 -5.89
C ILE A 3 -10.43 -17.10 -6.27
N LYS A 4 -10.10 -15.96 -6.89
CA LYS A 4 -8.74 -15.60 -7.29
C LYS A 4 -8.17 -14.72 -6.17
N VAL A 5 -7.38 -15.31 -5.29
CA VAL A 5 -6.66 -14.59 -4.22
C VAL A 5 -5.27 -14.21 -4.71
N ARG A 6 -4.89 -12.94 -4.52
CA ARG A 6 -3.60 -12.37 -4.96
C ARG A 6 -2.99 -11.61 -3.78
N TRP A 7 -1.93 -12.14 -3.18
CA TRP A 7 -1.23 -11.53 -2.03
C TRP A 7 0.20 -11.14 -2.40
N LEU A 8 0.51 -9.85 -2.17
CA LEU A 8 1.77 -9.29 -1.63
C LEU A 8 1.90 -7.77 -1.83
N VAL A 9 0.90 -7.11 -2.43
CA VAL A 9 0.83 -5.64 -2.53
C VAL A 9 -0.65 -5.26 -2.37
N ILE A 10 -0.98 -4.23 -1.57
CA ILE A 10 -2.35 -3.66 -1.55
C ILE A 10 -2.53 -2.90 -2.87
N ILE A 11 -2.68 -3.63 -3.96
CA ILE A 11 -3.11 -3.10 -5.26
C ILE A 11 -4.61 -3.29 -5.28
N LEU A 12 -5.32 -2.18 -5.27
CA LEU A 12 -6.77 -2.21 -5.39
C LEU A 12 -7.13 -2.70 -6.80
N GLU A 13 -8.09 -3.60 -6.89
CA GLU A 13 -8.72 -3.90 -8.19
C GLU A 13 -9.42 -2.62 -8.72
N PRO A 14 -9.67 -2.49 -10.04
CA PRO A 14 -10.20 -1.25 -10.62
C PRO A 14 -11.44 -0.68 -9.92
N GLU A 15 -12.35 -1.55 -9.47
CA GLU A 15 -13.55 -1.20 -8.72
C GLU A 15 -13.19 -0.62 -7.35
N GLU A 16 -12.29 -1.29 -6.62
CA GLU A 16 -11.83 -0.87 -5.28
C GLU A 16 -11.05 0.45 -5.36
N PHE A 17 -10.20 0.62 -6.39
CA PHE A 17 -9.49 1.87 -6.63
C PHE A 17 -10.48 3.00 -6.94
N GLY A 18 -11.50 2.72 -7.74
CA GLY A 18 -12.58 3.65 -8.04
C GLY A 18 -13.32 4.12 -6.79
N GLU A 19 -13.66 3.19 -5.89
CA GLU A 19 -14.28 3.50 -4.61
C GLU A 19 -13.36 4.30 -3.70
N TYR A 20 -12.07 3.95 -3.65
CA TYR A 20 -11.06 4.67 -2.89
C TYR A 20 -10.91 6.12 -3.39
N LEU A 21 -10.77 6.32 -4.70
CA LEU A 21 -10.68 7.65 -5.31
C LEU A 21 -11.93 8.49 -5.05
N ARG A 22 -13.12 7.87 -5.16
CA ARG A 22 -14.39 8.51 -4.82
C ARG A 22 -14.43 8.93 -3.35
N SER A 23 -13.93 8.10 -2.44
CA SER A 23 -13.89 8.40 -1.01
C SER A 23 -13.03 9.64 -0.74
N LEU A 24 -11.86 9.73 -1.37
CA LEU A 24 -10.94 10.86 -1.28
C LEU A 24 -11.58 12.15 -1.78
N ARG A 25 -12.18 12.11 -2.97
CA ARG A 25 -12.87 13.26 -3.55
C ARG A 25 -13.98 13.77 -2.64
N LYS A 26 -14.79 12.86 -2.08
CA LYS A 26 -15.87 13.21 -1.15
C LYS A 26 -15.35 13.77 0.17
N ARG A 27 -14.23 13.26 0.71
CA ARG A 27 -13.58 13.83 1.91
C ARG A 27 -13.14 15.27 1.68
N LYS A 28 -12.74 15.62 0.46
CA LYS A 28 -12.43 17.01 0.06
C LYS A 28 -13.65 17.86 -0.30
N GLY A 29 -14.87 17.31 -0.23
CA GLY A 29 -16.10 18.02 -0.59
C GLY A 29 -16.19 18.37 -2.08
N LEU A 30 -15.40 17.73 -2.94
CA LEU A 30 -15.35 18.04 -4.36
C LEU A 30 -16.42 17.25 -5.12
N THR A 31 -17.07 17.90 -6.10
CA THR A 31 -17.81 17.20 -7.16
C THR A 31 -16.85 16.61 -8.19
N ILE A 32 -17.31 15.65 -8.99
CA ILE A 32 -16.52 15.09 -10.11
C ILE A 32 -16.09 16.22 -11.06
N LYS A 33 -16.98 17.19 -11.33
CA LYS A 33 -16.69 18.34 -12.20
C LYS A 33 -15.61 19.24 -11.63
N GLN A 34 -15.61 19.48 -10.31
CA GLN A 34 -14.55 20.26 -9.67
C GLN A 34 -13.21 19.54 -9.71
N LEU A 35 -13.17 18.24 -9.39
CA LEU A 35 -11.94 17.46 -9.50
C LEU A 35 -11.40 17.46 -10.94
N ALA A 36 -12.28 17.25 -11.94
CA ALA A 36 -11.92 17.31 -13.35
C ALA A 36 -11.23 18.61 -13.76
N ASN A 37 -11.79 19.74 -13.33
CA ASN A 37 -11.23 21.06 -13.61
C ASN A 37 -9.88 21.27 -12.92
N LEU A 38 -9.76 20.89 -11.65
CA LEU A 38 -8.56 21.05 -10.85
C LEU A 38 -7.41 20.16 -11.35
N SER A 39 -7.69 18.91 -11.71
CA SER A 39 -6.68 17.95 -12.15
C SER A 39 -6.40 18.01 -13.66
N ASN A 40 -7.14 18.81 -14.43
CA ASN A 40 -7.12 18.80 -15.89
C ASN A 40 -7.27 17.37 -16.46
N VAL A 41 -8.29 16.66 -15.98
CA VAL A 41 -8.70 15.31 -16.41
C VAL A 41 -10.19 15.35 -16.74
N SER A 42 -10.63 14.66 -17.79
CA SER A 42 -12.02 14.77 -18.21
C SER A 42 -12.99 14.21 -17.15
N ASN A 43 -14.12 14.90 -16.97
CA ASN A 43 -15.18 14.51 -16.04
C ASN A 43 -15.69 13.08 -16.32
N ALA A 44 -15.89 12.75 -17.61
CA ALA A 44 -16.31 11.42 -18.04
C ALA A 44 -15.31 10.33 -17.61
N TYR A 45 -14.01 10.59 -17.72
CA TYR A 45 -12.98 9.63 -17.34
C TYR A 45 -12.93 9.40 -15.82
N ILE A 46 -13.00 10.47 -15.02
CA ILE A 46 -13.09 10.34 -13.55
C ILE A 46 -14.34 9.55 -13.15
N SER A 47 -15.48 9.84 -13.78
CA SER A 47 -16.72 9.08 -13.54
C SER A 47 -16.56 7.60 -13.88
N GLN A 48 -15.90 7.26 -14.98
CA GLN A 48 -15.64 5.87 -15.34
C GLN A 48 -14.72 5.17 -14.34
N ILE A 49 -13.66 5.84 -13.86
CA ILE A 49 -12.76 5.30 -12.83
C ILE A 49 -13.53 5.05 -11.53
N GLU A 50 -14.24 6.05 -11.01
CA GLU A 50 -14.94 5.94 -9.73
C GLU A 50 -16.03 4.85 -9.73
N ASN A 51 -16.54 4.47 -10.90
CA ASN A 51 -17.53 3.42 -11.07
C ASN A 51 -16.91 2.06 -11.44
N GLY A 52 -15.58 1.90 -11.40
CA GLY A 52 -14.89 0.68 -11.79
C GLY A 52 -14.98 0.34 -13.29
N LYS A 53 -15.60 1.22 -14.11
CA LYS A 53 -15.77 1.01 -15.56
C LYS A 53 -14.49 1.24 -16.35
N ARG A 54 -13.46 1.76 -15.69
CA ARG A 54 -12.12 1.94 -16.25
C ARG A 54 -11.11 1.33 -15.30
N GLY A 55 -10.11 0.67 -15.87
CA GLY A 55 -8.93 0.21 -15.15
C GLY A 55 -8.19 1.35 -14.45
N VAL A 56 -7.21 0.96 -13.65
CA VAL A 56 -6.40 1.89 -12.86
C VAL A 56 -5.75 2.95 -13.76
N PRO A 57 -5.79 4.25 -13.38
CA PRO A 57 -5.23 5.33 -14.21
C PRO A 57 -3.71 5.23 -14.33
N SER A 58 -3.12 5.89 -15.33
CA SER A 58 -1.66 5.96 -15.47
C SER A 58 -1.00 6.78 -14.35
N PRO A 59 0.32 6.62 -14.11
CA PRO A 59 1.05 7.42 -13.12
C PRO A 59 0.89 8.93 -13.30
N ASP A 60 0.81 9.40 -14.54
CA ASP A 60 0.63 10.83 -14.84
C ASP A 60 -0.75 11.36 -14.42
N VAL A 61 -1.79 10.55 -14.57
CA VAL A 61 -3.12 10.90 -14.10
C VAL A 61 -3.16 10.87 -12.57
N ILE A 62 -2.52 9.89 -11.94
CA ILE A 62 -2.44 9.79 -10.48
C ILE A 62 -1.73 11.01 -9.88
N ARG A 63 -0.64 11.47 -10.51
CA ARG A 63 0.06 12.69 -10.11
C ARG A 63 -0.87 13.92 -10.17
N LYS A 64 -1.74 14.01 -11.17
CA LYS A 64 -2.73 15.11 -11.25
C LYS A 64 -3.79 15.04 -10.15
N PHE A 65 -4.11 13.86 -9.63
CA PHE A 65 -5.10 13.69 -8.57
C PHE A 65 -4.53 13.96 -7.18
N HIS A 66 -3.30 13.49 -6.89
CA HIS A 66 -2.76 13.54 -5.52
C HIS A 66 -2.70 14.98 -4.97
N GLU A 67 -2.29 15.94 -5.80
CA GLU A 67 -2.21 17.37 -5.45
C GLU A 67 -3.58 17.95 -5.03
N GLN A 68 -4.65 17.50 -5.69
CA GLN A 68 -6.00 18.04 -5.49
C GLN A 68 -6.75 17.30 -4.38
N LEU A 69 -6.32 16.08 -4.07
CA LEU A 69 -6.93 15.22 -3.06
C LEU A 69 -6.20 15.25 -1.71
N ASP A 70 -5.04 15.92 -1.64
CA ASP A 70 -4.18 16.03 -0.44
C ASP A 70 -3.80 14.64 0.11
N VAL A 71 -3.35 13.79 -0.82
CA VAL A 71 -2.83 12.47 -0.52
C VAL A 71 -1.39 12.44 -0.96
N ASN A 72 -0.56 11.76 -0.19
CA ASN A 72 0.80 11.47 -0.60
C ASN A 72 0.79 10.76 -1.97
N GLN A 73 1.57 11.28 -2.92
CA GLN A 73 1.64 10.76 -4.29
C GLN A 73 1.99 9.28 -4.33
N GLU A 74 3.01 8.88 -3.57
CA GLU A 74 3.52 7.52 -3.50
C GLU A 74 2.45 6.57 -2.97
N HIS A 75 1.74 6.97 -1.91
CA HIS A 75 0.63 6.20 -1.39
C HIS A 75 -0.47 5.98 -2.44
N LEU A 76 -0.85 7.02 -3.19
CA LEU A 76 -1.84 6.90 -4.25
C LEU A 76 -1.34 6.04 -5.43
N MET A 77 -0.04 6.07 -5.72
CA MET A 77 0.61 5.22 -6.73
C MET A 77 0.72 3.75 -6.31
N GLN A 78 0.94 3.47 -5.01
CA GLN A 78 0.92 2.13 -4.43
C GLN A 78 -0.47 1.51 -4.51
N GLN A 79 -1.52 2.24 -4.08
CA GLN A 79 -2.91 1.78 -4.18
C GLN A 79 -3.32 1.48 -5.63
N ALA A 80 -2.69 2.16 -6.59
CA ALA A 80 -2.86 1.96 -8.01
C ALA A 80 -1.93 0.89 -8.63
N GLY A 81 -1.05 0.26 -7.84
CA GLY A 81 -0.12 -0.77 -8.32
C GLY A 81 0.99 -0.29 -9.25
N HIS A 82 1.32 1.01 -9.26
CA HIS A 82 2.43 1.56 -10.05
C HIS A 82 3.76 1.56 -9.32
N VAL A 83 3.75 1.38 -8.00
CA VAL A 83 4.94 1.28 -7.16
C VAL A 83 4.87 -0.08 -6.46
N GLN A 84 5.86 -0.94 -6.72
CA GLN A 84 6.15 -2.09 -5.87
C GLN A 84 6.96 -1.58 -4.69
N ASP A 85 6.62 -1.98 -3.46
CA ASP A 85 7.32 -1.57 -2.25
C ASP A 85 8.85 -1.71 -2.40
N THR A 86 9.53 -0.60 -2.65
CA THR A 86 10.97 -0.48 -2.42
C THR A 86 11.27 0.14 -1.05
N GLU A 87 10.23 0.44 -0.26
CA GLU A 87 10.30 1.19 0.98
C GLU A 87 9.95 0.31 2.21
N HIS A 88 10.71 -0.77 2.40
CA HIS A 88 10.98 -1.32 3.73
C HIS A 88 11.95 -0.40 4.53
N HIS A 89 11.90 0.92 4.36
CA HIS A 89 12.94 1.83 4.85
C HIS A 89 12.55 2.71 6.03
N SER A 90 11.30 2.71 6.49
CA SER A 90 10.91 3.50 7.68
C SER A 90 10.79 2.70 8.98
N PHE A 91 10.91 1.37 8.96
CA PHE A 91 10.95 0.54 10.16
C PHE A 91 12.22 -0.31 10.20
N PRO A 92 12.92 -0.42 11.35
CA PRO A 92 14.06 -1.30 11.46
C PRO A 92 13.62 -2.75 11.21
N ASP A 93 14.23 -3.39 10.21
CA ASP A 93 13.96 -4.79 9.89
C ASP A 93 14.38 -5.70 11.06
N LEU A 94 13.40 -6.38 11.65
CA LEU A 94 13.63 -7.24 12.82
C LEU A 94 14.62 -8.37 12.51
N LYS A 95 14.64 -8.88 11.27
CA LYS A 95 15.62 -9.89 10.85
C LYS A 95 17.05 -9.32 10.91
N SER A 96 17.25 -8.11 10.41
CA SER A 96 18.51 -7.37 10.52
C SER A 96 18.89 -7.06 11.96
N MET A 97 17.91 -6.75 12.82
CA MET A 97 18.16 -6.54 14.26
C MET A 97 18.65 -7.82 14.94
N LEU A 98 18.02 -8.97 14.64
CA LEU A 98 18.37 -10.28 15.17
C LEU A 98 19.69 -10.85 14.63
N GLN A 99 20.17 -10.36 13.48
CA GLN A 99 21.41 -10.81 12.83
C GLN A 99 22.65 -10.03 13.25
N LYS A 100 22.52 -8.72 13.46
CA LYS A 100 23.62 -7.88 13.90
C LYS A 100 23.94 -8.21 15.37
N GLN A 101 25.19 -8.01 15.80
CA GLN A 101 25.60 -8.06 17.21
C GLN A 101 25.01 -6.88 18.01
N ASN A 102 23.70 -6.72 17.92
CA ASN A 102 22.94 -5.72 18.65
C ASN A 102 22.46 -6.34 19.96
N ASP A 103 22.51 -5.56 21.02
CA ASP A 103 21.90 -5.93 22.29
C ASP A 103 20.39 -5.73 22.21
N ILE A 104 19.67 -6.84 22.03
CA ILE A 104 18.20 -6.85 21.94
C ILE A 104 17.62 -7.15 23.31
N TYR A 105 16.63 -6.36 23.72
CA TYR A 105 15.95 -6.52 25.00
C TYR A 105 14.45 -6.79 24.80
N TYR A 106 13.89 -7.70 25.59
CA TYR A 106 12.45 -7.92 25.70
C TYR A 106 12.03 -7.77 27.16
N LYS A 107 11.10 -6.84 27.44
CA LYS A 107 10.69 -6.50 28.81
C LYS A 107 11.87 -6.16 29.74
N GLY A 108 12.87 -5.46 29.21
CA GLY A 108 14.09 -5.08 29.95
C GLY A 108 15.13 -6.18 30.11
N ILE A 109 14.90 -7.39 29.60
CA ILE A 109 15.83 -8.52 29.68
C ILE A 109 16.58 -8.67 28.36
N LYS A 110 17.91 -8.70 28.42
CA LYS A 110 18.77 -8.94 27.25
C LYS A 110 18.58 -10.38 26.75
N LEU A 111 18.31 -10.52 25.46
CA LEU A 111 18.20 -11.82 24.82
C LEU A 111 19.58 -12.42 24.53
N SER A 112 19.74 -13.72 24.76
CA SER A 112 20.95 -14.44 24.40
C SER A 112 21.02 -14.71 22.88
N SER A 113 22.20 -15.04 22.37
CA SER A 113 22.39 -15.40 20.97
C SER A 113 21.50 -16.59 20.55
N GLN A 114 21.33 -17.58 21.43
CA GLN A 114 20.46 -18.74 21.16
C GLN A 114 18.98 -18.32 21.10
N GLN A 115 18.55 -17.39 21.96
CA GLN A 115 17.18 -16.88 21.96
C GLN A 115 16.89 -16.07 20.70
N CYS A 116 17.82 -15.22 20.25
CA CYS A 116 17.71 -14.51 18.98
C CYS A 116 17.65 -15.46 17.78
N GLU A 117 18.48 -16.51 17.79
CA GLU A 117 18.47 -17.52 16.72
C GLU A 117 17.15 -18.31 16.69
N LEU A 118 16.63 -18.70 17.85
CA LEU A 118 15.35 -19.39 17.95
C LEU A 118 14.19 -18.49 17.50
N LEU A 119 14.15 -17.24 17.95
CA LEU A 119 13.16 -16.27 17.50
C LEU A 119 13.19 -16.09 15.99
N ARG A 120 14.39 -15.97 15.40
CA ARG A 120 14.55 -15.91 13.95
C ARG A 120 13.96 -17.15 13.26
N LYS A 121 14.29 -18.35 13.75
CA LYS A 121 13.75 -19.61 13.18
C LYS A 121 12.23 -19.67 13.28
N ILE A 122 11.66 -19.31 14.44
CA ILE A 122 10.21 -19.26 14.64
C ILE A 122 9.57 -18.28 13.67
N LEU A 123 10.12 -17.08 13.52
CA LEU A 123 9.61 -16.06 12.60
C LEU A 123 9.73 -16.51 11.13
N ASP A 124 10.85 -17.10 10.75
CA ASP A 124 11.07 -17.63 9.40
C ASP A 124 10.04 -18.74 9.08
N GLU A 125 9.80 -19.65 10.01
CA GLU A 125 8.79 -20.72 9.84
C GLU A 125 7.36 -20.18 9.91
N PHE A 126 7.07 -19.22 10.79
CA PHE A 126 5.77 -18.55 10.86
C PHE A 126 5.44 -17.83 9.54
N ILE A 127 6.41 -17.11 8.97
CA ILE A 127 6.27 -16.43 7.68
C ILE A 127 6.17 -17.44 6.51
N LYS A 128 6.86 -18.59 6.58
CA LYS A 128 6.75 -19.66 5.56
C LYS A 128 5.44 -20.45 5.64
N SER A 129 4.93 -20.67 6.85
CA SER A 129 3.71 -21.44 7.12
C SER A 129 2.44 -20.59 7.07
N SER A 130 2.59 -19.26 7.06
CA SER A 130 1.50 -18.37 6.70
C SER A 130 1.06 -18.69 5.26
N PRO A 131 -0.23 -19.00 5.01
CA PRO A 131 -0.73 -19.46 3.70
C PRO A 131 -0.69 -18.40 2.59
N ASP A 132 -0.09 -17.23 2.84
CA ASP A 132 0.07 -16.13 1.88
C ASP A 132 1.42 -16.19 1.13
N LYS A 133 1.86 -17.38 0.74
CA LYS A 133 2.93 -17.59 -0.26
C LYS A 133 2.40 -18.28 -1.51
#